data_AF-A0A810NBA8-F1
#
_entry.id   AF-A0A810NBA8-F1
#
_cell.length_a   1.000
_cell.length_b   1.000
_cell.length_c   1.000
_cell.angle_alpha   90.00
_cell.angle_beta   90.00
_cell.angle_gamma   90.00
#
_symmetry.space_group_name_H-M   'P 1'
#
loop_
_entity.id
_entity.type
_entity.pdbx_description
1 polymer ?
#
loop_
_entity_poly.entity_id
_entity_poly.type
_entity_poly.pdbx_seq_one_letter_code
_entity_poly.pdbx_strand_id
1 'polypeptide(L)'
;MTTDDPLLTVVVPAYDNGHLLELTLHSLTLQTLPRDRFEVIVVDDGSTVPVEPVVRRYLDRLDLTYLANEVNRGRSVTRNRAIAAGRGEIVLFLDADQPAHPTTLQRHRDFHVGRGLRPTVLLGRSLALDWGAIDALKRGETPDHRVIGDYNEDIRDYLLFAPNRRRDWKRAPWIYGHTNNASVDRATLDVVGGFDENLVTWGGEDNELFYRIFHHHGDDTDLFHLGDEAVTYDLPHFRVMPMLMLQLSQNVRYLAQKHPRFDMEFFGYPGNWANVVRRIMRFEDALAACERHGLGRVDTLPAALLADLEDRDCLLIGYGASKVRLGDGGRTFDYAAPLGEQNWHLAGVVTGFEDQRFERVVSVDLWRLFAPEELGAFLVESVRVGRRVDLVSSARPVAPADLLPLQIVDDLEFIRITIAPYFRVEVTEVEGTRTVSLLGPLG
;
A
#
# COMPACT_ATOMS: atom_id res chain seq x y z
N MET A 1 -13.30 22.78 24.52
CA MET A 1 -13.28 21.38 24.97
C MET A 1 -13.35 21.39 26.48
N THR A 2 -14.31 20.68 27.05
CA THR A 2 -14.36 20.42 28.49
C THR A 2 -13.22 19.49 28.86
N THR A 3 -12.68 19.62 30.06
CA THR A 3 -11.59 18.77 30.59
C THR A 3 -11.96 17.29 30.73
N ASP A 4 -13.20 16.93 30.37
CA ASP A 4 -13.86 15.66 30.62
C ASP A 4 -13.94 14.73 29.40
N ASP A 5 -13.57 15.20 28.19
CA ASP A 5 -13.54 14.32 27.01
C ASP A 5 -12.29 13.41 27.04
N PRO A 6 -12.43 12.11 26.65
CA PRO A 6 -11.27 11.23 26.54
C PRO A 6 -10.32 11.80 25.48
N LEU A 7 -9.02 11.66 25.68
CA LEU A 7 -8.04 12.15 24.72
C LEU A 7 -7.80 11.13 23.59
N LEU A 8 -8.03 9.85 23.87
CA LEU A 8 -7.73 8.75 22.97
C LEU A 8 -8.93 7.83 22.81
N THR A 9 -9.35 7.59 21.57
CA THR A 9 -10.34 6.58 21.20
C THR A 9 -9.60 5.33 20.73
N VAL A 10 -9.83 4.19 21.38
CA VAL A 10 -9.39 2.87 20.90
C VAL A 10 -10.49 2.28 20.01
N VAL A 11 -10.19 2.04 18.75
CA VAL A 11 -11.10 1.41 17.78
C VAL A 11 -10.77 -0.08 17.68
N VAL A 12 -11.76 -0.93 18.00
CA VAL A 12 -11.61 -2.39 17.99
C VAL A 12 -12.69 -3.05 17.12
N PRO A 13 -12.40 -3.40 15.86
CA PRO A 13 -13.31 -4.21 15.05
C PRO A 13 -13.29 -5.67 15.51
N ALA A 14 -14.44 -6.33 15.55
CA ALA A 14 -14.58 -7.74 15.92
C ALA A 14 -15.45 -8.50 14.92
N TYR A 15 -15.07 -9.74 14.60
CA TYR A 15 -15.86 -10.65 13.76
C TYR A 15 -15.49 -12.10 14.08
N ASP A 16 -16.45 -12.87 14.61
CA ASP A 16 -16.32 -14.30 14.96
C ASP A 16 -15.11 -14.64 15.86
N ASN A 17 -14.63 -13.66 16.65
CA ASN A 17 -13.41 -13.77 17.45
C ASN A 17 -13.59 -13.33 18.91
N GLY A 18 -14.78 -13.52 19.48
CA GLY A 18 -15.10 -13.08 20.86
C GLY A 18 -14.12 -13.56 21.94
N HIS A 19 -13.53 -14.75 21.80
CA HIS A 19 -12.53 -15.28 22.73
C HIS A 19 -11.18 -14.54 22.66
N LEU A 20 -10.79 -14.03 21.49
CA LEU A 20 -9.61 -13.17 21.33
C LEU A 20 -9.92 -11.77 21.85
N LEU A 21 -11.11 -11.24 21.51
CA LEU A 21 -11.60 -9.95 21.99
C LEU A 21 -11.57 -9.87 23.52
N GLU A 22 -11.91 -10.95 24.22
CA GLU A 22 -11.84 -11.01 25.68
C GLU A 22 -10.45 -10.71 26.23
N LEU A 23 -9.40 -11.27 25.62
CA LEU A 23 -8.01 -11.06 26.02
C LEU A 23 -7.56 -9.63 25.72
N THR A 24 -7.97 -9.11 24.56
CA THR A 24 -7.70 -7.73 24.17
C THR A 24 -8.35 -6.75 25.12
N LEU A 25 -9.65 -6.87 25.39
CA LEU A 25 -10.36 -6.03 26.36
C LEU A 25 -9.78 -6.17 27.78
N HIS A 26 -9.39 -7.38 28.19
CA HIS A 26 -8.72 -7.60 29.48
C HIS A 26 -7.44 -6.77 29.60
N SER A 27 -6.59 -6.81 28.58
CA SER A 27 -5.34 -6.05 28.53
C SER A 27 -5.55 -4.52 28.60
N LEU A 28 -6.65 -4.02 28.03
CA LEU A 28 -7.01 -2.59 28.09
C LEU A 28 -7.39 -2.16 29.51
N THR A 29 -7.84 -3.07 30.37
CA THR A 29 -8.11 -2.75 31.79
C THR A 29 -6.86 -2.60 32.64
N LEU A 30 -5.71 -3.05 32.13
CA LEU A 30 -4.41 -3.09 32.81
C LEU A 30 -3.48 -1.94 32.37
N GLN A 31 -4.01 -0.97 31.63
CA GLN A 31 -3.22 0.13 31.06
C GLN A 31 -2.77 1.12 32.14
N THR A 32 -1.56 1.67 31.97
CA THR A 32 -1.01 2.72 32.85
C THR A 32 -1.63 4.09 32.57
N LEU A 33 -2.20 4.28 31.37
CA LEU A 33 -2.99 5.46 31.06
C LEU A 33 -4.28 5.44 31.89
N PRO A 34 -4.62 6.51 32.64
CA PRO A 34 -5.83 6.54 33.44
C PRO A 34 -7.10 6.33 32.61
N ARG A 35 -8.08 5.62 33.17
CA ARG A 35 -9.29 5.16 32.45
C ARG A 35 -10.18 6.28 31.93
N ASP A 36 -10.14 7.45 32.56
CA ASP A 36 -10.84 8.67 32.14
C ASP A 36 -10.13 9.41 31.00
N ARG A 37 -8.96 8.94 30.57
CA ARG A 37 -8.17 9.54 29.47
C ARG A 37 -8.35 8.82 28.14
N PHE A 38 -9.06 7.69 28.12
CA PHE A 38 -9.35 6.96 26.90
C PHE A 38 -10.71 6.29 26.95
N GLU A 39 -11.25 6.03 25.77
CA GLU A 39 -12.46 5.23 25.57
C GLU A 39 -12.18 4.07 24.62
N VAL A 40 -13.06 3.08 24.60
CA VAL A 40 -12.98 1.91 23.72
C VAL A 40 -14.27 1.78 22.93
N ILE A 41 -14.15 1.74 21.60
CA ILE A 41 -15.28 1.51 20.70
C ILE A 41 -15.11 0.13 20.08
N VAL A 42 -15.95 -0.81 20.49
CA VAL A 42 -16.03 -2.14 19.89
C VAL A 42 -17.15 -2.16 18.88
N VAL A 43 -16.84 -2.57 17.64
CA VAL A 43 -17.85 -2.76 16.61
C VAL A 43 -17.83 -4.22 16.14
N ASP A 44 -18.91 -4.94 16.39
CA ASP A 44 -19.15 -6.29 15.89
C ASP A 44 -19.61 -6.23 14.44
N ASP A 45 -18.81 -6.78 13.52
CA ASP A 45 -19.08 -6.78 12.08
C ASP A 45 -20.03 -7.92 11.68
N GLY A 46 -21.12 -8.09 12.43
CA GLY A 46 -22.14 -9.11 12.16
C GLY A 46 -21.67 -10.54 12.41
N SER A 47 -21.00 -10.79 13.54
CA SER A 47 -20.57 -12.13 13.96
C SER A 47 -21.73 -13.12 14.01
N THR A 48 -21.46 -14.37 13.64
CA THR A 48 -22.42 -15.50 13.71
C THR A 48 -22.85 -15.75 15.17
N VAL A 49 -21.88 -15.69 16.08
CA VAL A 49 -22.11 -15.67 17.51
C VAL A 49 -21.79 -14.25 18.01
N PRO A 50 -22.79 -13.48 18.47
CA PRO A 50 -22.56 -12.10 18.89
C PRO A 50 -21.48 -11.98 19.97
N VAL A 51 -20.59 -10.99 19.83
CA VAL A 51 -19.54 -10.74 20.82
C VAL A 51 -20.01 -9.88 22.00
N GLU A 52 -21.25 -9.36 21.95
CA GLU A 52 -21.84 -8.53 23.00
C GLU A 52 -21.69 -9.10 24.43
N PRO A 53 -21.89 -10.41 24.70
CA PRO A 53 -21.73 -10.95 26.05
C PRO A 53 -20.30 -10.81 26.58
N VAL A 54 -19.30 -10.90 25.69
CA VAL A 54 -17.89 -10.67 26.05
C VAL A 54 -17.71 -9.22 26.48
N VAL A 55 -18.23 -8.29 25.68
CA VAL A 55 -18.11 -6.85 25.87
C VAL A 55 -18.79 -6.38 27.16
N ARG A 56 -19.99 -6.89 27.48
CA ARG A 56 -20.75 -6.51 28.68
C ARG A 56 -20.00 -6.71 29.99
N ARG A 57 -19.06 -7.66 30.05
CA ARG A 57 -18.23 -7.93 31.24
C ARG A 57 -17.18 -6.85 31.54
N TYR A 58 -17.01 -5.89 30.64
CA TYR A 58 -16.01 -4.83 30.76
C TYR A 58 -16.61 -3.43 30.90
N LEU A 59 -17.95 -3.28 30.85
CA LEU A 59 -18.64 -1.98 30.93
C LEU A 59 -18.42 -1.26 32.26
N ASP A 60 -18.16 -1.98 33.35
CA ASP A 60 -17.83 -1.42 34.67
C ASP A 60 -16.33 -1.12 34.84
N ARG A 61 -15.50 -1.53 33.87
CA ARG A 61 -14.04 -1.44 33.93
C ARG A 61 -13.44 -0.51 32.89
N LEU A 62 -14.15 -0.21 31.81
CA LEU A 62 -13.73 0.63 30.68
C LEU A 62 -14.86 1.58 30.30
N ASP A 63 -14.52 2.81 29.88
CA ASP A 63 -15.46 3.63 29.11
C ASP A 63 -15.60 3.00 27.72
N LEU A 64 -16.61 2.14 27.56
CA LEU A 64 -16.74 1.25 26.41
C LEU A 64 -18.09 1.43 25.74
N THR A 65 -18.06 1.71 24.44
CA THR A 65 -19.24 1.69 23.57
C THR A 65 -19.23 0.45 22.67
N TYR A 66 -20.36 -0.25 22.63
CA TYR A 66 -20.58 -1.41 21.74
C TYR A 66 -21.53 -1.04 20.61
N LEU A 67 -21.13 -1.34 19.37
CA LEU A 67 -21.97 -1.26 18.19
C LEU A 67 -21.96 -2.61 17.47
N ALA A 68 -22.99 -2.86 16.66
CA ALA A 68 -23.04 -4.02 15.78
C ALA A 68 -23.51 -3.61 14.37
N ASN A 69 -22.92 -4.26 13.38
CA ASN A 69 -23.46 -4.34 12.02
C ASN A 69 -24.46 -5.50 11.96
N GLU A 70 -25.51 -5.35 11.14
CA GLU A 70 -26.51 -6.41 10.94
C GLU A 70 -25.93 -7.62 10.18
N VAL A 71 -24.96 -7.36 9.31
CA VAL A 71 -24.22 -8.34 8.51
C VAL A 71 -22.76 -7.89 8.40
N ASN A 72 -21.87 -8.82 8.04
CA ASN A 72 -20.48 -8.48 7.76
C ASN A 72 -20.39 -7.48 6.58
N ARG A 73 -19.84 -6.30 6.88
CA ARG A 73 -19.62 -5.19 5.96
C ARG A 73 -18.13 -4.91 5.71
N GLY A 74 -17.24 -5.70 6.29
CA GLY A 74 -15.80 -5.55 6.18
C GLY A 74 -15.22 -4.52 7.16
N ARG A 75 -13.89 -4.55 7.26
CA ARG A 75 -13.12 -3.76 8.23
C ARG A 75 -13.25 -2.26 8.03
N SER A 76 -13.24 -1.78 6.79
CA SER A 76 -13.32 -0.34 6.50
C SER A 76 -14.57 0.31 7.09
N VAL A 77 -15.74 -0.27 6.80
CA VAL A 77 -17.03 0.19 7.33
C VAL A 77 -17.03 0.12 8.86
N THR A 78 -16.60 -1.01 9.40
CA THR A 78 -16.59 -1.28 10.84
C THR A 78 -15.72 -0.27 11.59
N ARG A 79 -14.53 0.03 11.07
CA ARG A 79 -13.63 1.04 11.64
C ARG A 79 -14.16 2.47 11.44
N ASN A 80 -14.76 2.80 10.30
CA ASN A 80 -15.40 4.11 10.10
C ASN A 80 -16.54 4.36 11.09
N ARG A 81 -17.39 3.36 11.35
CA ARG A 81 -18.43 3.44 12.38
C ARG A 81 -17.84 3.67 13.77
N ALA A 82 -16.72 3.03 14.08
CA ALA A 82 -16.03 3.21 15.35
C ALA A 82 -15.42 4.62 15.48
N ILE A 83 -14.74 5.11 14.43
CA ILE A 83 -14.18 6.46 14.36
C ILE A 83 -15.27 7.50 14.59
N ALA A 84 -16.41 7.36 13.92
CA ALA A 84 -17.54 8.29 14.00
C ALA A 84 -18.21 8.31 15.39
N ALA A 85 -18.19 7.20 16.13
CA ALA A 85 -18.72 7.13 17.48
C ALA A 85 -17.73 7.60 18.56
N GLY A 86 -16.43 7.58 18.26
CA GLY A 86 -15.38 8.04 19.15
C GLY A 86 -15.32 9.56 19.29
N ARG A 87 -14.87 10.03 20.45
CA ARG A 87 -14.76 11.43 20.86
C ARG A 87 -13.31 11.91 20.99
N GLY A 88 -12.36 11.01 21.18
CA GLY A 88 -10.95 11.35 21.43
C GLY A 88 -10.22 11.95 20.25
N GLU A 89 -9.34 12.92 20.52
CA GLU A 89 -8.53 13.62 19.50
C GLU A 89 -7.46 12.72 18.86
N ILE A 90 -7.10 11.62 19.53
CA ILE A 90 -6.21 10.58 19.02
C ILE A 90 -7.07 9.34 18.76
N VAL A 91 -6.97 8.77 17.56
CA VAL A 91 -7.57 7.48 17.24
C VAL A 91 -6.47 6.43 17.21
N LEU A 92 -6.55 5.45 18.09
CA LEU A 92 -5.70 4.26 18.11
C LEU A 92 -6.49 3.08 17.58
N PHE A 93 -6.01 2.48 16.50
CA PHE A 93 -6.55 1.25 15.96
C PHE A 93 -5.87 0.04 16.62
N LEU A 94 -6.69 -0.90 17.10
CA LEU A 94 -6.28 -2.21 17.59
C LEU A 94 -7.21 -3.27 17.03
N ASP A 95 -6.69 -4.41 16.58
CA ASP A 95 -7.54 -5.53 16.21
C ASP A 95 -8.01 -6.29 17.47
N ALA A 96 -9.10 -7.03 17.37
CA ALA A 96 -9.67 -7.78 18.50
C ALA A 96 -8.76 -8.91 19.02
N ASP A 97 -7.68 -9.24 18.31
CA ASP A 97 -6.65 -10.21 18.66
C ASP A 97 -5.30 -9.58 19.04
N GLN A 98 -5.31 -8.27 19.37
CA GLN A 98 -4.13 -7.49 19.73
C GLN A 98 -4.12 -7.02 21.19
N PRO A 99 -3.97 -7.93 22.20
CA PRO A 99 -3.70 -7.51 23.56
C PRO A 99 -2.57 -6.48 23.64
N ALA A 100 -2.83 -5.38 24.34
CA ALA A 100 -1.91 -4.27 24.47
C ALA A 100 -1.02 -4.46 25.71
N HIS A 101 0.28 -4.22 25.54
CA HIS A 101 1.19 -4.07 26.69
C HIS A 101 0.67 -2.95 27.63
N PRO A 102 0.86 -3.04 28.97
CA PRO A 102 0.33 -2.06 29.92
C PRO A 102 0.63 -0.59 29.62
N THR A 103 1.73 -0.30 28.91
CA THR A 103 2.14 1.08 28.59
C THR A 103 1.67 1.58 27.23
N THR A 104 1.08 0.73 26.39
CA THR A 104 0.88 1.02 24.96
C THR A 104 0.02 2.25 24.72
N LEU A 105 -1.11 2.35 25.40
CA LEU A 105 -2.02 3.50 25.26
C LEU A 105 -1.32 4.80 25.67
N GLN A 106 -0.52 4.75 26.74
CA GLN A 106 0.27 5.88 27.19
C GLN A 106 1.32 6.30 26.15
N ARG A 107 2.00 5.34 25.50
CA ARG A 107 3.00 5.64 24.45
C ARG A 107 2.38 6.32 23.23
N HIS A 108 1.24 5.83 22.75
CA HIS A 108 0.50 6.48 21.67
C HIS A 108 0.07 7.89 22.08
N ARG A 109 -0.52 8.04 23.27
CA ARG A 109 -0.95 9.34 23.78
C ARG A 109 0.22 10.34 23.88
N ASP A 110 1.30 9.95 24.54
CA ASP A 110 2.42 10.85 24.84
C ASP A 110 3.12 11.32 23.56
N PHE A 111 3.22 10.46 22.55
CA PHE A 111 3.77 10.81 21.24
C PHE A 111 3.01 11.95 20.58
N HIS A 112 1.68 11.83 20.48
CA HIS A 112 0.81 12.82 19.83
C HIS A 112 0.74 14.13 20.63
N VAL A 113 0.60 14.04 21.95
CA VAL A 113 0.59 15.23 22.83
C VAL A 113 1.92 15.97 22.78
N GLY A 114 3.04 15.25 22.79
CA GLY A 114 4.37 15.84 22.67
C GLY A 114 4.61 16.59 21.36
N ARG A 115 3.74 16.41 20.37
CA ARG A 115 3.75 17.11 19.08
C ARG A 115 2.68 18.19 18.95
N GLY A 116 1.91 18.42 20.00
CA GLY A 116 0.80 19.38 19.98
C GLY A 116 -0.33 18.97 19.05
N LEU A 117 -0.56 17.65 18.90
CA LEU A 117 -1.63 17.08 18.07
C LEU A 117 -1.58 17.54 16.60
N ARG A 118 -0.36 17.77 16.10
CA ARG A 118 -0.13 18.00 14.67
C ARG A 118 -0.35 16.72 13.89
N PRO A 119 -0.66 16.82 12.58
CA PRO A 119 -0.76 15.66 11.70
C PRO A 119 0.43 14.73 11.89
N THR A 120 0.18 13.53 12.41
CA THR A 120 1.20 12.50 12.60
C THR A 120 0.60 11.11 12.66
N VAL A 121 1.42 10.13 12.30
CA VAL A 121 1.10 8.70 12.41
C VAL A 121 2.15 8.03 13.27
N LEU A 122 1.73 7.35 14.34
CA LEU A 122 2.59 6.45 15.11
C LEU A 122 2.23 5.00 14.80
N LEU A 123 3.20 4.25 14.28
CA LEU A 123 3.10 2.83 14.03
C LEU A 123 3.70 2.08 15.23
N GLY A 124 2.87 1.42 16.03
CA GLY A 124 3.32 0.60 17.17
C GLY A 124 3.82 -0.79 16.73
N ARG A 125 4.46 -1.54 17.64
CA ARG A 125 4.89 -2.92 17.41
C ARG A 125 3.83 -3.95 17.71
N SER A 126 3.73 -4.95 16.85
CA SER A 126 2.88 -6.13 17.04
C SER A 126 3.77 -7.36 17.09
N LEU A 127 3.92 -7.95 18.28
CA LEU A 127 4.78 -9.11 18.49
C LEU A 127 3.95 -10.38 18.43
N ALA A 128 4.27 -11.27 17.50
CA ALA A 128 3.56 -12.55 17.37
C ALA A 128 3.84 -13.45 18.57
N LEU A 129 2.77 -13.91 19.23
CA LEU A 129 2.86 -14.83 20.35
C LEU A 129 2.70 -16.27 19.90
N ASP A 130 3.42 -17.18 20.57
CA ASP A 130 3.17 -18.62 20.44
C ASP A 130 2.05 -19.06 21.41
N TRP A 131 1.47 -20.23 21.17
CA TRP A 131 0.34 -20.80 21.92
C TRP A 131 0.56 -20.84 23.43
N GLY A 132 1.82 -21.01 23.88
CA GLY A 132 2.19 -21.03 25.29
C GLY A 132 2.05 -19.69 26.03
N ALA A 133 2.04 -18.57 25.30
CA ALA A 133 1.94 -17.23 25.88
C ALA A 133 0.49 -16.82 26.23
N ILE A 134 -0.51 -17.52 25.70
CA ILE A 134 -1.94 -17.23 25.94
C ILE A 134 -2.28 -17.35 27.42
N ASP A 135 -1.73 -18.34 28.12
CA ASP A 135 -2.05 -18.55 29.53
C ASP A 135 -1.53 -17.44 30.44
N ALA A 136 -0.42 -16.80 30.07
CA ALA A 136 0.08 -15.60 30.77
C ALA A 136 -0.91 -14.44 30.61
N LEU A 137 -1.40 -14.20 29.39
CA LEU A 137 -2.39 -13.16 29.12
C LEU A 137 -3.71 -13.39 29.87
N LYS A 138 -4.17 -14.65 29.95
CA LYS A 138 -5.37 -15.03 30.73
C LYS A 138 -5.22 -14.72 32.23
N ARG A 139 -3.99 -14.75 32.76
CA ARG A 139 -3.67 -14.38 34.14
C ARG A 139 -3.43 -12.87 34.32
N GLY A 140 -3.50 -12.08 33.25
CA GLY A 140 -3.19 -10.65 33.27
C GLY A 140 -1.69 -10.36 33.37
N GLU A 141 -0.84 -11.35 33.06
CA GLU A 141 0.61 -11.20 33.04
C GLU A 141 1.08 -10.66 31.68
N THR A 142 2.19 -9.93 31.70
CA THR A 142 2.87 -9.53 30.46
C THR A 142 3.67 -10.71 29.91
N PRO A 143 3.46 -11.14 28.65
CA PRO A 143 4.24 -12.21 28.04
C PRO A 143 5.73 -11.91 28.05
N ASP A 144 6.54 -12.90 28.41
CA ASP A 144 8.01 -12.82 28.33
C ASP A 144 8.44 -12.72 26.86
N HIS A 145 9.39 -11.84 26.54
CA HIS A 145 10.03 -11.78 25.22
C HIS A 145 10.58 -13.14 24.72
N ARG A 146 10.86 -14.09 25.62
CA ARG A 146 11.30 -15.46 25.27
C ARG A 146 10.19 -16.36 24.71
N VAL A 147 8.92 -15.96 24.83
CA VAL A 147 7.76 -16.68 24.27
C VAL A 147 7.16 -15.95 23.06
N ILE A 148 7.85 -14.93 22.57
CA ILE A 148 7.63 -14.38 21.22
C ILE A 148 8.03 -15.49 20.24
N GLY A 149 7.17 -15.78 19.27
CA GLY A 149 7.41 -16.86 18.32
C GLY A 149 8.73 -16.68 17.56
N ASP A 150 9.39 -17.78 17.21
CA ASP A 150 10.62 -17.78 16.40
C ASP A 150 10.44 -17.07 15.04
N TYR A 151 9.18 -17.04 14.56
CA TYR A 151 8.74 -16.19 13.46
C TYR A 151 8.22 -14.89 14.05
N ASN A 152 9.11 -13.94 14.36
CA ASN A 152 8.69 -12.60 14.76
C ASN A 152 8.03 -11.94 13.53
N GLU A 153 6.69 -11.82 13.54
CA GLU A 153 5.91 -11.40 12.38
C GLU A 153 5.69 -9.87 12.30
N ASP A 154 6.35 -9.07 13.14
CA ASP A 154 6.28 -7.63 12.95
C ASP A 154 6.89 -7.31 11.59
N ILE A 155 6.03 -6.86 10.70
CA ILE A 155 6.32 -6.56 9.31
C ILE A 155 7.46 -5.54 9.13
N ARG A 156 7.76 -4.79 10.19
CA ARG A 156 8.84 -3.79 10.29
C ARG A 156 10.12 -4.36 10.85
N ASP A 157 10.16 -5.59 11.36
CA ASP A 157 11.40 -6.21 11.82
C ASP A 157 12.44 -6.32 10.68
N TYR A 158 12.01 -6.44 9.42
CA TYR A 158 12.88 -6.32 8.25
C TYR A 158 13.58 -4.95 8.12
N LEU A 159 13.04 -3.89 8.74
CA LEU A 159 13.69 -2.58 8.86
C LEU A 159 14.73 -2.58 9.97
N LEU A 160 14.47 -3.29 11.07
CA LEU A 160 15.34 -3.32 12.25
C LEU A 160 16.68 -4.02 11.97
N PHE A 161 16.66 -5.08 11.16
CA PHE A 161 17.87 -5.87 10.87
C PHE A 161 18.70 -5.35 9.68
N ALA A 162 18.33 -4.22 9.08
CA ALA A 162 19.04 -3.64 7.95
C ALA A 162 19.07 -2.09 8.01
N PRO A 163 20.18 -1.48 8.47
CA PRO A 163 20.28 -0.03 8.65
C PRO A 163 19.90 0.81 7.42
N ASN A 164 20.26 0.33 6.22
CA ASN A 164 19.86 0.99 4.97
C ASN A 164 18.34 0.99 4.78
N ARG A 165 17.66 -0.11 5.12
CA ARG A 165 16.19 -0.20 5.02
C ARG A 165 15.49 0.72 6.01
N ARG A 166 16.02 0.86 7.23
CA ARG A 166 15.52 1.83 8.23
C ARG A 166 15.74 3.29 7.84
N ARG A 167 16.67 3.58 6.93
CA ARG A 167 16.76 4.92 6.31
C ARG A 167 15.73 5.07 5.19
N ASP A 168 15.62 4.04 4.35
CA ASP A 168 14.89 4.12 3.09
C ASP A 168 13.35 4.02 3.24
N TRP A 169 12.82 3.38 4.30
CA TRP A 169 11.37 3.22 4.52
C TRP A 169 10.59 4.55 4.53
N LYS A 170 11.23 5.65 4.95
CA LYS A 170 10.67 7.00 4.96
C LYS A 170 10.23 7.50 3.59
N ARG A 171 10.70 6.88 2.49
CA ARG A 171 10.30 7.22 1.12
C ARG A 171 8.87 6.76 0.79
N ALA A 172 8.39 5.71 1.44
CA ALA A 172 7.03 5.22 1.30
C ALA A 172 6.56 4.59 2.64
N PRO A 173 6.43 5.40 3.70
CA PRO A 173 6.21 4.87 5.05
C PRO A 173 4.82 4.26 5.23
N TRP A 174 3.85 4.69 4.41
CA TRP A 174 2.49 4.17 4.36
C TRP A 174 2.41 2.66 4.02
N ILE A 175 3.43 2.10 3.39
CA ILE A 175 3.52 0.64 3.12
C ILE A 175 3.55 -0.16 4.43
N TYR A 176 4.10 0.41 5.50
CA TYR A 176 4.18 -0.23 6.81
C TYR A 176 3.01 0.14 7.73
N GLY A 177 2.04 0.89 7.21
CA GLY A 177 0.87 1.30 7.96
C GLY A 177 -0.11 0.13 8.11
N HIS A 178 -0.16 -0.43 9.32
CA HIS A 178 -1.11 -1.48 9.71
C HIS A 178 -1.89 -1.04 10.94
N THR A 179 -3.20 -1.24 10.92
CA THR A 179 -4.09 -0.71 11.96
C THR A 179 -4.35 -1.72 13.08
N ASN A 180 -3.58 -2.79 13.13
CA ASN A 180 -3.51 -3.69 14.28
C ASN A 180 -2.85 -3.01 15.50
N ASN A 181 -1.99 -2.01 15.27
CA ASN A 181 -1.39 -1.15 16.29
C ASN A 181 -0.85 0.15 15.66
N ALA A 182 -1.75 1.09 15.35
CA ALA A 182 -1.37 2.40 14.83
C ALA A 182 -2.29 3.49 15.33
N SER A 183 -1.74 4.69 15.54
CA SER A 183 -2.53 5.85 15.94
C SER A 183 -2.32 7.04 15.04
N VAL A 184 -3.40 7.78 14.80
CA VAL A 184 -3.46 8.99 13.99
C VAL A 184 -4.22 10.05 14.78
N ASP A 185 -3.91 11.33 14.60
CA ASP A 185 -4.78 12.39 15.08
C ASP A 185 -6.12 12.38 14.32
N ARG A 186 -7.21 12.70 15.01
CA ARG A 186 -8.56 12.70 14.44
C ARG A 186 -8.70 13.67 13.27
N ALA A 187 -8.08 14.85 13.35
CA ALA A 187 -8.20 15.86 12.31
C ALA A 187 -7.70 15.36 10.96
N THR A 188 -6.59 14.61 10.95
CA THR A 188 -6.08 13.95 9.75
C THR A 188 -7.10 12.95 9.19
N LEU A 189 -7.71 12.10 10.04
CA LEU A 189 -8.74 11.14 9.61
C LEU A 189 -9.99 11.82 9.04
N ASP A 190 -10.44 12.92 9.64
CA ASP A 190 -11.59 13.70 9.18
C ASP A 190 -11.33 14.32 7.80
N VAL A 191 -10.10 14.81 7.58
CA VAL A 191 -9.71 15.43 6.30
C VAL A 191 -9.57 14.39 5.19
N VAL A 192 -9.00 13.22 5.46
CA VAL A 192 -8.91 12.16 4.44
C VAL A 192 -10.24 11.40 4.26
N GLY A 193 -11.13 11.42 5.24
CA GLY A 193 -12.46 10.79 5.18
C GLY A 193 -12.50 9.35 5.66
N GLY A 194 -11.64 8.95 6.62
CA GLY A 194 -11.58 7.58 7.14
C GLY A 194 -11.18 6.53 6.10
N PHE A 195 -11.53 5.28 6.31
CA PHE A 195 -11.24 4.14 5.42
C PHE A 195 -12.14 4.11 4.18
N ASP A 196 -11.63 3.55 3.08
CA ASP A 196 -12.43 3.30 1.88
C ASP A 196 -13.37 2.10 2.07
N GLU A 197 -14.68 2.38 2.12
CA GLU A 197 -15.72 1.37 2.29
C GLU A 197 -15.94 0.45 1.08
N ASN A 198 -15.32 0.73 -0.07
CA ASN A 198 -15.35 -0.19 -1.22
C ASN A 198 -14.40 -1.38 -1.05
N LEU A 199 -13.44 -1.30 -0.10
CA LEU A 199 -12.55 -2.41 0.25
C LEU A 199 -13.25 -3.36 1.24
N VAL A 200 -14.10 -4.22 0.70
CA VAL A 200 -14.97 -5.13 1.49
C VAL A 200 -14.33 -6.49 1.78
N THR A 201 -13.26 -6.85 1.08
CA THR A 201 -12.49 -8.09 1.32
C THR A 201 -11.19 -7.80 2.07
N TRP A 202 -10.47 -8.85 2.49
CA TRP A 202 -9.24 -8.70 3.24
C TRP A 202 -8.11 -8.06 2.41
N GLY A 203 -7.43 -7.08 3.01
CA GLY A 203 -6.13 -6.59 2.57
C GLY A 203 -6.16 -5.29 1.77
N GLY A 204 -5.20 -4.40 2.06
CA GLY A 204 -5.01 -3.12 1.37
C GLY A 204 -5.75 -1.94 1.98
N GLU A 205 -6.73 -2.16 2.86
CA GLU A 205 -7.52 -1.11 3.50
C GLU A 205 -6.71 -0.19 4.41
N ASP A 206 -5.77 -0.77 5.16
CA ASP A 206 -4.87 -0.01 6.03
C ASP A 206 -3.91 0.83 5.19
N ASN A 207 -3.27 0.18 4.21
CA ASN A 207 -2.30 0.81 3.32
C ASN A 207 -2.94 1.93 2.51
N GLU A 208 -4.17 1.77 2.03
CA GLU A 208 -4.90 2.79 1.29
C GLU A 208 -5.21 4.02 2.15
N LEU A 209 -5.61 3.83 3.41
CA LEU A 209 -5.82 4.93 4.36
C LEU A 209 -4.51 5.70 4.57
N PHE A 210 -3.43 4.99 4.90
CA PHE A 210 -2.14 5.63 5.16
C PHE A 210 -1.52 6.24 3.90
N TYR A 211 -1.80 5.67 2.72
CA TYR A 211 -1.43 6.23 1.43
C TYR A 211 -2.09 7.59 1.22
N ARG A 212 -3.41 7.68 1.43
CA ARG A 212 -4.13 8.96 1.34
C ARG A 212 -3.63 9.98 2.36
N ILE A 213 -3.34 9.56 3.59
CA ILE A 213 -2.74 10.43 4.62
C ILE A 213 -1.38 10.97 4.14
N PHE A 214 -0.49 10.10 3.68
CA PHE A 214 0.84 10.49 3.22
C PHE A 214 0.79 11.51 2.08
N HIS A 215 0.02 11.22 1.03
CA HIS A 215 -0.05 12.08 -0.15
C HIS A 215 -0.87 13.36 0.09
N HIS A 216 -1.87 13.33 0.97
CA HIS A 216 -2.60 14.54 1.36
C HIS A 216 -1.68 15.59 2.01
N HIS A 217 -0.70 15.14 2.81
CA HIS A 217 0.28 15.99 3.47
C HIS A 217 1.53 16.26 2.62
N GLY A 218 1.47 16.07 1.30
CA GLY A 218 2.54 16.46 0.38
C GLY A 218 3.78 15.58 0.46
N ASP A 219 3.58 14.27 0.68
CA ASP A 219 4.63 13.26 0.72
C ASP A 219 5.65 13.49 1.85
N ASP A 220 5.20 14.08 2.96
CA ASP A 220 6.04 14.41 4.11
C ASP A 220 6.59 13.16 4.81
N THR A 221 7.89 12.94 4.64
CA THR A 221 8.62 11.80 5.20
C THR A 221 8.76 11.81 6.73
N ASP A 222 8.45 12.93 7.38
CA ASP A 222 8.43 13.07 8.84
C ASP A 222 7.04 12.87 9.45
N LEU A 223 6.01 12.62 8.64
CA LEU A 223 4.65 12.37 9.10
C LEU A 223 4.51 11.04 9.87
N PHE A 224 5.26 10.03 9.46
CA PHE A 224 5.20 8.68 10.02
C PHE A 224 6.35 8.39 10.97
N HIS A 225 6.03 7.75 12.10
CA HIS A 225 6.99 7.40 13.12
C HIS A 225 6.84 5.95 13.58
N LEU A 226 7.98 5.31 13.84
CA LEU A 226 8.03 3.99 14.46
C LEU A 226 8.00 4.13 15.99
N GLY A 227 6.99 3.54 16.62
CA GLY A 227 6.81 3.46 18.06
C GLY A 227 7.33 2.14 18.62
N ASP A 228 8.65 2.01 18.72
CA ASP A 228 9.31 0.75 19.15
C ASP A 228 8.89 0.29 20.57
N GLU A 229 8.43 1.22 21.41
CA GLU A 229 7.98 0.97 22.79
C GLU A 229 6.44 0.86 22.94
N ALA A 230 5.69 1.10 21.86
CA ALA A 230 4.24 0.97 21.85
C ALA A 230 3.87 -0.43 21.35
N VAL A 231 3.73 -1.39 22.27
CA VAL A 231 3.74 -2.83 21.94
C VAL A 231 2.35 -3.47 22.11
N THR A 232 1.94 -4.25 21.13
CA THR A 232 0.81 -5.18 21.19
C THR A 232 1.31 -6.59 20.90
N TYR A 233 0.44 -7.55 21.13
CA TYR A 233 0.71 -8.96 20.94
C TYR A 233 -0.27 -9.54 19.93
N ASP A 234 0.20 -10.09 18.81
CA ASP A 234 -0.67 -10.82 17.86
C ASP A 234 -0.92 -12.22 18.41
N LEU A 235 -2.17 -12.51 18.74
CA LEU A 235 -2.57 -13.82 19.25
C LEU A 235 -2.57 -14.86 18.12
N PRO A 236 -2.06 -16.07 18.36
CA PRO A 236 -2.10 -17.12 17.35
C PRO A 236 -3.56 -17.55 17.10
N HIS A 237 -3.97 -17.55 15.84
CA HIS A 237 -5.30 -17.97 15.41
C HIS A 237 -5.28 -18.52 13.98
N PHE A 238 -6.35 -19.25 13.64
CA PHE A 238 -6.45 -19.89 12.34
C PHE A 238 -6.68 -18.87 11.22
N ARG A 239 -5.85 -18.92 10.17
CA ARG A 239 -5.99 -18.10 8.97
C ARG A 239 -5.88 -18.96 7.72
N VAL A 240 -6.77 -18.74 6.75
CA VAL A 240 -6.69 -19.40 5.43
C VAL A 240 -5.89 -18.51 4.48
N MET A 241 -4.58 -18.46 4.66
CA MET A 241 -3.69 -17.51 3.95
C MET A 241 -3.82 -17.52 2.42
N PRO A 242 -3.95 -18.69 1.74
CA PRO A 242 -4.14 -18.68 0.29
C PRO A 242 -5.39 -17.91 -0.16
N MET A 243 -6.49 -18.01 0.59
CA MET A 243 -7.73 -17.29 0.28
C MET A 243 -7.59 -15.79 0.54
N LEU A 244 -6.93 -15.39 1.64
CA LEU A 244 -6.72 -13.97 1.95
C LEU A 244 -5.80 -13.30 0.93
N MET A 245 -4.75 -13.99 0.46
CA MET A 245 -3.88 -13.46 -0.60
C MET A 245 -4.61 -13.28 -1.93
N LEU A 246 -5.59 -14.14 -2.25
CA LEU A 246 -6.45 -13.98 -3.43
C LEU A 246 -7.34 -12.73 -3.32
N GLN A 247 -7.91 -12.48 -2.14
CA GLN A 247 -8.70 -11.28 -1.85
C GLN A 247 -7.85 -10.00 -1.98
N LEU A 248 -6.65 -9.98 -1.39
CA LEU A 248 -5.72 -8.85 -1.55
C LEU A 248 -5.40 -8.61 -3.04
N SER A 249 -5.15 -9.67 -3.79
CA SER A 249 -4.85 -9.59 -5.23
C SER A 249 -6.01 -8.99 -6.07
N GLN A 250 -7.26 -9.07 -5.59
CA GLN A 250 -8.40 -8.39 -6.20
C GLN A 250 -8.40 -6.89 -5.85
N ASN A 251 -8.15 -6.57 -4.58
CA ASN A 251 -8.10 -5.20 -4.09
C ASN A 251 -7.00 -4.37 -4.74
N VAL A 252 -5.81 -4.94 -5.00
CA VAL A 252 -4.69 -4.18 -5.59
C VAL A 252 -4.99 -3.58 -6.96
N ARG A 253 -5.81 -4.25 -7.79
CA ARG A 253 -6.23 -3.69 -9.10
C ARG A 253 -7.14 -2.49 -8.93
N TYR A 254 -8.10 -2.60 -8.01
CA TYR A 254 -8.97 -1.48 -7.65
C TYR A 254 -8.15 -0.29 -7.13
N LEU A 255 -7.15 -0.56 -6.27
CA LEU A 255 -6.25 0.48 -5.74
C LEU A 255 -5.45 1.17 -6.86
N ALA A 256 -4.91 0.44 -7.83
CA ALA A 256 -4.20 1.01 -8.96
C ALA A 256 -5.10 1.86 -9.88
N GLN A 257 -6.39 1.55 -10.00
CA GLN A 257 -7.37 2.41 -10.70
C GLN A 257 -7.69 3.67 -9.89
N LYS A 258 -7.95 3.50 -8.59
CA LYS A 258 -8.35 4.58 -7.70
C LYS A 258 -7.24 5.60 -7.51
N HIS A 259 -6.01 5.12 -7.36
CA HIS A 259 -4.80 5.91 -7.14
C HIS A 259 -3.80 5.60 -8.27
N PRO A 260 -3.96 6.24 -9.45
CA PRO A 260 -3.17 5.90 -10.65
C PRO A 260 -1.73 6.45 -10.58
N ARG A 261 -0.98 6.04 -9.57
CA ARG A 261 0.42 6.39 -9.31
C ARG A 261 1.26 5.12 -9.10
N PHE A 262 2.49 5.15 -9.57
CA PHE A 262 3.41 4.01 -9.56
C PHE A 262 3.73 3.50 -8.15
N ASP A 263 3.69 4.39 -7.15
CA ASP A 263 3.91 4.04 -5.75
C ASP A 263 2.83 3.07 -5.22
N MET A 264 1.55 3.38 -5.47
CA MET A 264 0.44 2.44 -5.22
C MET A 264 0.51 1.20 -6.12
N GLU A 265 0.92 1.35 -7.38
CA GLU A 265 1.03 0.22 -8.29
C GLU A 265 2.05 -0.82 -7.80
N PHE A 266 3.22 -0.37 -7.35
CA PHE A 266 4.24 -1.26 -6.82
C PHE A 266 3.82 -1.95 -5.51
N PHE A 267 2.89 -1.37 -4.74
CA PHE A 267 2.27 -2.07 -3.62
C PHE A 267 1.50 -3.31 -4.07
N GLY A 268 0.84 -3.25 -5.25
CA GLY A 268 0.18 -4.39 -5.86
C GLY A 268 1.13 -5.44 -6.45
N TYR A 269 2.41 -5.13 -6.60
CA TYR A 269 3.39 -6.02 -7.21
C TYR A 269 3.99 -7.00 -6.18
N PRO A 270 3.98 -8.33 -6.45
CA PRO A 270 4.42 -9.32 -5.47
C PRO A 270 5.82 -9.09 -4.90
N GLY A 271 5.96 -9.27 -3.59
CA GLY A 271 7.23 -9.17 -2.88
C GLY A 271 7.03 -8.85 -1.40
N ASN A 272 8.13 -8.77 -0.66
CA ASN A 272 8.10 -8.18 0.68
C ASN A 272 8.10 -6.65 0.59
N TRP A 273 7.63 -5.98 1.64
CA TRP A 273 7.47 -4.52 1.70
C TRP A 273 8.77 -3.73 1.50
N ALA A 274 9.89 -4.26 2.01
CA ALA A 274 11.18 -3.64 1.78
C ALA A 274 11.58 -3.66 0.29
N ASN A 275 11.16 -4.67 -0.47
CA ASN A 275 11.36 -4.69 -1.91
C ASN A 275 10.47 -3.66 -2.60
N VAL A 276 9.22 -3.49 -2.16
CA VAL A 276 8.29 -2.48 -2.71
C VAL A 276 8.90 -1.08 -2.57
N VAL A 277 9.34 -0.68 -1.38
CA VAL A 277 9.99 0.63 -1.16
C VAL A 277 11.18 0.84 -2.10
N ARG A 278 12.02 -0.19 -2.28
CA ARG A 278 13.18 -0.10 -3.18
C ARG A 278 12.79 0.02 -4.65
N ARG A 279 11.70 -0.63 -5.08
CA ARG A 279 11.17 -0.50 -6.45
C ARG A 279 10.68 0.92 -6.70
N ILE A 280 9.94 1.50 -5.75
CA ILE A 280 9.51 2.91 -5.80
C ILE A 280 10.73 3.82 -5.98
N MET A 281 11.73 3.72 -5.09
CA MET A 281 12.94 4.55 -5.17
C MET A 281 13.70 4.38 -6.48
N ARG A 282 13.89 3.13 -6.93
CA ARG A 282 14.60 2.86 -8.17
C ARG A 282 13.84 3.39 -9.39
N PHE A 283 12.52 3.37 -9.35
CA PHE A 283 11.70 3.92 -10.40
C PHE A 283 11.73 5.46 -10.40
N GLU A 284 11.73 6.11 -9.23
CA GLU A 284 12.00 7.56 -9.11
C GLU A 284 13.34 7.93 -9.75
N ASP A 285 14.40 7.17 -9.46
CA ASP A 285 15.72 7.37 -10.07
C ASP A 285 15.66 7.20 -11.60
N ALA A 286 14.90 6.22 -12.09
CA ALA A 286 14.71 6.00 -13.53
C ALA A 286 13.98 7.16 -14.21
N LEU A 287 12.93 7.71 -13.58
CA LEU A 287 12.23 8.89 -14.06
C LEU A 287 13.17 10.11 -14.12
N ALA A 288 13.93 10.35 -13.05
CA ALA A 288 14.90 11.44 -12.99
C ALA A 288 16.03 11.29 -14.03
N ALA A 289 16.48 10.06 -14.28
CA ALA A 289 17.46 9.78 -15.32
C ALA A 289 16.89 10.03 -16.72
N CYS A 290 15.65 9.61 -16.99
CA CYS A 290 14.97 9.91 -18.25
C CYS A 290 14.87 11.41 -18.48
N GLU A 291 14.46 12.18 -17.48
CA GLU A 291 14.37 13.64 -17.58
C GLU A 291 15.74 14.27 -17.86
N ARG A 292 16.77 13.91 -17.08
CA ARG A 292 18.13 14.45 -17.20
C ARG A 292 18.77 14.18 -18.55
N HIS A 293 18.61 12.96 -19.06
CA HIS A 293 19.25 12.52 -20.31
C HIS A 293 18.32 12.66 -21.53
N GLY A 294 17.07 13.06 -21.31
CA GLY A 294 16.05 13.24 -22.33
C GLY A 294 15.65 11.95 -23.04
N LEU A 295 15.65 10.83 -22.31
CA LEU A 295 15.10 9.55 -22.76
C LEU A 295 13.57 9.56 -22.67
N GLY A 296 12.93 8.73 -23.49
CA GLY A 296 11.49 8.50 -23.45
C GLY A 296 10.66 9.63 -24.05
N ARG A 297 11.32 10.55 -24.76
CA ARG A 297 10.71 11.73 -25.36
C ARG A 297 9.98 11.38 -26.65
N VAL A 298 8.66 11.48 -26.61
CA VAL A 298 7.78 11.15 -27.74
C VAL A 298 7.97 12.10 -28.93
N ASP A 299 8.38 13.35 -28.69
CA ASP A 299 8.68 14.33 -29.73
C ASP A 299 9.94 14.01 -30.56
N THR A 300 10.71 12.99 -30.15
CA THR A 300 11.88 12.50 -30.90
C THR A 300 11.56 11.33 -31.85
N LEU A 301 10.32 10.84 -31.82
CA LEU A 301 9.90 9.71 -32.65
C LEU A 301 9.72 10.13 -34.13
N PRO A 302 9.91 9.19 -35.07
CA PRO A 302 9.65 9.45 -36.49
C PRO A 302 8.20 9.91 -36.72
N ALA A 303 8.01 10.89 -37.60
CA ALA A 303 6.68 11.47 -37.86
C ALA A 303 5.65 10.43 -38.31
N ALA A 304 6.08 9.41 -39.07
CA ALA A 304 5.22 8.31 -39.48
C ALA A 304 4.69 7.48 -38.30
N LEU A 305 5.50 7.30 -37.25
CA LEU A 305 5.08 6.58 -36.05
C LEU A 305 4.07 7.41 -35.25
N LEU A 306 4.31 8.71 -35.10
CA LEU A 306 3.36 9.61 -34.41
C LEU A 306 2.02 9.67 -35.15
N ALA A 307 2.05 9.82 -36.48
CA ALA A 307 0.83 9.81 -37.31
C ALA A 307 0.06 8.48 -37.21
N ASP A 308 0.76 7.36 -37.03
CA ASP A 308 0.12 6.06 -36.81
C ASP A 308 -0.44 5.90 -35.39
N LEU A 309 -0.13 6.78 -34.43
CA LEU A 309 -0.74 6.76 -33.10
C LEU A 309 -1.93 7.73 -32.97
N GLU A 310 -2.04 8.70 -33.86
CA GLU A 310 -3.11 9.69 -33.82
C GLU A 310 -4.49 9.03 -33.92
N ASP A 311 -5.43 9.50 -33.09
CA ASP A 311 -6.82 9.02 -33.01
C ASP A 311 -6.99 7.53 -32.66
N ARG A 312 -5.89 6.83 -32.33
CA ARG A 312 -5.96 5.43 -31.89
C ARG A 312 -6.26 5.31 -30.41
N ASP A 313 -6.89 4.19 -30.08
CA ASP A 313 -7.11 3.77 -28.71
C ASP A 313 -5.88 3.02 -28.19
N CYS A 314 -4.88 3.77 -27.77
CA CYS A 314 -3.61 3.24 -27.30
C CYS A 314 -3.22 3.74 -25.91
N LEU A 315 -2.37 2.98 -25.24
CA LEU A 315 -1.63 3.41 -24.07
C LEU A 315 -0.23 3.88 -24.51
N LEU A 316 0.04 5.18 -24.41
CA LEU A 316 1.34 5.76 -24.77
C LEU A 316 2.12 6.17 -23.51
N ILE A 317 3.27 5.54 -23.29
CA ILE A 317 4.12 5.72 -22.12
C ILE A 317 5.39 6.43 -22.56
N GLY A 318 5.61 7.63 -22.04
CA GLY A 318 6.74 8.47 -22.39
C GLY A 318 6.52 9.94 -22.09
N TYR A 319 7.61 10.70 -22.12
CA TYR A 319 7.62 12.14 -21.88
C TYR A 319 7.03 12.88 -23.09
N GLY A 320 6.06 13.75 -22.82
CA GLY A 320 5.30 14.46 -23.85
C GLY A 320 4.22 13.62 -24.54
N ALA A 321 3.96 12.39 -24.07
CA ALA A 321 2.88 11.55 -24.57
C ALA A 321 1.52 12.24 -24.49
N SER A 322 1.27 13.02 -23.43
CA SER A 322 0.03 13.79 -23.22
C SER A 322 -0.24 14.85 -24.29
N LYS A 323 0.76 15.20 -25.12
CA LYS A 323 0.63 16.14 -26.23
C LYS A 323 0.22 15.48 -27.54
N VAL A 324 0.27 14.15 -27.61
CA VAL A 324 -0.17 13.39 -28.78
C VAL A 324 -1.69 13.23 -28.70
N ARG A 325 -2.37 13.55 -29.80
CA ARG A 325 -3.83 13.41 -29.90
C ARG A 325 -4.18 11.94 -30.09
N LEU A 326 -4.54 11.27 -29.01
CA LEU A 326 -5.05 9.89 -29.03
C LEU A 326 -6.58 9.89 -29.21
N GLY A 327 -7.14 8.74 -29.56
CA GLY A 327 -8.60 8.56 -29.60
C GLY A 327 -9.21 8.67 -28.21
N ASP A 328 -10.54 8.77 -28.11
CA ASP A 328 -11.25 8.98 -26.83
C ASP A 328 -10.93 7.93 -25.76
N GLY A 329 -10.62 6.71 -26.20
CA GLY A 329 -10.21 5.61 -25.32
C GLY A 329 -8.73 5.67 -24.90
N GLY A 330 -7.89 6.44 -25.58
CA GLY A 330 -6.46 6.49 -25.36
C GLY A 330 -6.08 6.96 -23.96
N ARG A 331 -4.93 6.49 -23.49
CA ARG A 331 -4.37 6.83 -22.19
C ARG A 331 -2.88 7.11 -22.33
N THR A 332 -2.35 7.96 -21.46
CA THR A 332 -0.93 8.26 -21.43
C THR A 332 -0.35 8.01 -20.06
N PHE A 333 0.90 7.55 -20.02
CA PHE A 333 1.76 7.68 -18.84
C PHE A 333 2.86 8.70 -19.13
N ASP A 334 2.55 9.97 -18.84
CA ASP A 334 3.43 11.12 -19.03
C ASP A 334 3.72 11.79 -17.69
N TYR A 335 4.91 11.53 -17.16
CA TYR A 335 5.36 12.07 -15.87
C TYR A 335 5.73 13.56 -15.93
N ALA A 336 5.85 14.15 -17.13
CA ALA A 336 6.02 15.59 -17.29
C ALA A 336 4.68 16.34 -17.40
N ALA A 337 3.55 15.64 -17.40
CA ALA A 337 2.23 16.22 -17.37
C ALA A 337 1.51 15.86 -16.05
N PRO A 338 0.58 16.71 -15.57
CA PRO A 338 -0.20 16.41 -14.38
C PRO A 338 -1.00 15.11 -14.51
N LEU A 339 -1.22 14.45 -13.37
CA LEU A 339 -2.16 13.34 -13.27
C LEU A 339 -3.58 13.81 -13.62
N GLY A 340 -4.34 13.01 -14.36
CA GLY A 340 -5.71 13.32 -14.76
C GLY A 340 -6.44 12.12 -15.35
N GLU A 341 -7.63 12.34 -15.89
CA GLU A 341 -8.49 11.26 -16.41
C GLU A 341 -7.83 10.44 -17.54
N GLN A 342 -7.12 11.13 -18.43
CA GLN A 342 -6.44 10.53 -19.59
C GLN A 342 -4.93 10.31 -19.36
N ASN A 343 -4.32 10.94 -18.35
CA ASN A 343 -2.90 10.82 -18.06
C ASN A 343 -2.67 10.27 -16.65
N TRP A 344 -2.16 9.04 -16.57
CA TRP A 344 -1.90 8.35 -15.31
C TRP A 344 -0.40 8.29 -15.05
N HIS A 345 0.03 8.07 -13.81
CA HIS A 345 1.44 7.98 -13.44
C HIS A 345 1.82 6.58 -12.98
N LEU A 346 1.29 5.55 -13.64
CA LEU A 346 1.60 4.14 -13.41
C LEU A 346 2.90 3.72 -14.13
N ALA A 347 3.68 2.84 -13.53
CA ALA A 347 4.79 2.12 -14.14
C ALA A 347 4.33 1.10 -15.21
N GLY A 348 3.14 0.52 -15.10
CA GLY A 348 2.59 -0.41 -16.08
C GLY A 348 2.91 -1.90 -15.82
N VAL A 349 3.19 -2.26 -14.57
CA VAL A 349 3.50 -3.63 -14.13
C VAL A 349 2.27 -4.37 -13.56
N VAL A 350 1.34 -3.66 -12.94
CA VAL A 350 0.08 -4.19 -12.39
C VAL A 350 -0.99 -3.10 -12.54
N THR A 351 -1.48 -2.90 -13.75
CA THR A 351 -2.48 -1.86 -14.00
C THR A 351 -3.88 -2.33 -13.61
N GLY A 352 -4.74 -1.34 -13.44
CA GLY A 352 -6.16 -1.54 -13.27
C GLY A 352 -6.94 -1.76 -14.57
N PHE A 353 -6.31 -1.71 -15.75
CA PHE A 353 -7.08 -1.75 -17.00
C PHE A 353 -7.68 -3.13 -17.28
N GLU A 354 -8.80 -3.15 -18.00
CA GLU A 354 -9.44 -4.37 -18.49
C GLU A 354 -8.56 -5.10 -19.52
N ASP A 355 -8.77 -6.40 -19.68
CA ASP A 355 -8.06 -7.21 -20.67
C ASP A 355 -8.36 -6.69 -22.09
N GLN A 356 -7.32 -6.59 -22.91
CA GLN A 356 -7.40 -6.15 -24.31
C GLN A 356 -8.09 -4.78 -24.49
N ARG A 357 -8.00 -3.92 -23.46
CA ARG A 357 -8.54 -2.56 -23.45
C ARG A 357 -7.99 -1.71 -24.59
N PHE A 358 -6.70 -1.82 -24.89
CA PHE A 358 -6.03 -0.99 -25.88
C PHE A 358 -5.78 -1.77 -27.18
N GLU A 359 -5.91 -1.09 -28.31
CA GLU A 359 -5.41 -1.62 -29.58
C GLU A 359 -3.88 -1.80 -29.50
N ARG A 360 -3.21 -0.85 -28.83
CA ARG A 360 -1.76 -0.78 -28.80
C ARG A 360 -1.25 -0.23 -27.46
N VAL A 361 -0.17 -0.81 -26.96
CA VAL A 361 0.63 -0.25 -25.87
C VAL A 361 1.97 0.16 -26.46
N VAL A 362 2.41 1.39 -26.23
CA VAL A 362 3.68 1.92 -26.74
C VAL A 362 4.46 2.47 -25.58
N SER A 363 5.67 1.97 -25.36
CA SER A 363 6.58 2.47 -24.32
C SER A 363 7.87 2.98 -24.95
N VAL A 364 8.16 4.26 -24.73
CA VAL A 364 9.34 4.93 -25.28
C VAL A 364 10.41 5.01 -24.21
N ASP A 365 11.50 4.27 -24.41
CA ASP A 365 12.70 4.12 -23.57
C ASP A 365 12.54 3.75 -22.09
N LEU A 366 11.46 4.12 -21.41
CA LEU A 366 11.29 3.89 -19.97
C LEU A 366 11.38 2.40 -19.62
N TRP A 367 10.83 1.55 -20.49
CA TRP A 367 10.91 0.10 -20.35
C TRP A 367 12.35 -0.42 -20.27
N ARG A 368 13.32 0.31 -20.85
CA ARG A 368 14.74 -0.06 -20.86
C ARG A 368 15.39 0.09 -19.49
N LEU A 369 14.76 0.83 -18.56
CA LEU A 369 15.29 1.07 -17.21
C LEU A 369 14.68 0.13 -16.15
N PHE A 370 13.71 -0.70 -16.52
CA PHE A 370 13.16 -1.70 -15.62
C PHE A 370 14.18 -2.75 -15.20
N ALA A 371 14.06 -3.27 -13.98
CA ALA A 371 14.80 -4.45 -13.57
C ALA A 371 14.27 -5.65 -14.35
N PRO A 372 15.03 -6.76 -14.41
CA PRO A 372 14.56 -7.98 -15.07
C PRO A 372 13.16 -8.43 -14.63
N GLU A 373 12.87 -8.38 -13.32
CA GLU A 373 11.55 -8.73 -12.77
C GLU A 373 10.46 -7.76 -13.22
N GLU A 374 10.72 -6.46 -13.15
CA GLU A 374 9.75 -5.42 -13.51
C GLU A 374 9.50 -5.40 -15.01
N LEU A 375 10.52 -5.64 -15.85
CA LEU A 375 10.37 -5.73 -17.29
C LEU A 375 9.50 -6.93 -17.66
N GLY A 376 9.70 -8.08 -17.00
CA GLY A 376 8.84 -9.25 -17.17
C GLY A 376 7.38 -8.94 -16.82
N ALA A 377 7.14 -8.29 -15.68
CA ALA A 377 5.81 -7.88 -15.26
C ALA A 377 5.17 -6.87 -16.23
N PHE A 378 5.93 -5.85 -16.63
CA PHE A 378 5.52 -4.85 -17.60
C PHE A 378 5.11 -5.47 -18.93
N LEU A 379 5.87 -6.45 -19.43
CA LEU A 379 5.56 -7.16 -20.67
C LEU A 379 4.27 -7.98 -20.57
N VAL A 380 4.13 -8.77 -19.51
CA VAL A 380 2.92 -9.58 -19.27
C VAL A 380 1.69 -8.68 -19.15
N GLU A 381 1.81 -7.60 -18.41
CA GLU A 381 0.74 -6.64 -18.20
C GLU A 381 0.38 -5.89 -19.48
N SER A 382 1.38 -5.43 -20.24
CA SER A 382 1.17 -4.75 -21.53
C SER A 382 0.47 -5.65 -22.54
N VAL A 383 0.81 -6.94 -22.59
CA VAL A 383 0.14 -7.92 -23.47
C VAL A 383 -1.26 -8.28 -22.96
N ARG A 384 -1.49 -8.24 -21.64
CA ARG A 384 -2.83 -8.43 -21.06
C ARG A 384 -3.76 -7.30 -21.50
N VAL A 385 -3.32 -6.04 -21.39
CA VAL A 385 -4.16 -4.86 -21.64
C VAL A 385 -4.16 -4.43 -23.12
N GLY A 386 -3.19 -4.85 -23.93
CA GLY A 386 -3.02 -4.44 -25.32
C GLY A 386 -2.95 -5.60 -26.32
N ARG A 387 -3.50 -5.41 -27.52
CA ARG A 387 -3.38 -6.40 -28.62
C ARG A 387 -1.99 -6.44 -29.24
N ARG A 388 -1.30 -5.31 -29.24
CA ARG A 388 0.06 -5.13 -29.72
C ARG A 388 0.85 -4.29 -28.72
N VAL A 389 2.09 -4.69 -28.42
CA VAL A 389 2.99 -3.93 -27.54
C VAL A 389 4.23 -3.53 -28.31
N ASP A 390 4.51 -2.24 -28.37
CA ASP A 390 5.70 -1.69 -29.02
C ASP A 390 6.65 -1.11 -27.99
N LEU A 391 7.79 -1.78 -27.84
CA LEU A 391 8.91 -1.31 -27.05
C LEU A 391 9.81 -0.46 -27.95
N VAL A 392 9.65 0.85 -27.86
CA VAL A 392 10.35 1.82 -28.70
C VAL A 392 11.63 2.25 -27.99
N SER A 393 12.75 2.13 -28.69
CA SER A 393 14.05 2.65 -28.31
C SER A 393 14.36 3.84 -29.20
N SER A 394 14.40 5.04 -28.62
CA SER A 394 14.68 6.25 -29.39
C SER A 394 16.10 6.23 -29.93
N ALA A 395 16.34 6.97 -31.01
CA ALA A 395 17.67 7.12 -31.61
C ALA A 395 18.67 7.86 -30.71
N ARG A 396 18.29 8.22 -29.47
CA ARG A 396 19.08 9.03 -28.56
C ARG A 396 20.08 8.15 -27.79
N PRO A 397 21.40 8.29 -28.04
CA PRO A 397 22.39 7.51 -27.33
C PRO A 397 22.55 8.01 -25.89
N VAL A 398 22.63 7.08 -24.94
CA VAL A 398 23.00 7.35 -23.55
C VAL A 398 24.00 6.28 -23.13
N ALA A 399 25.15 6.69 -22.60
CA ALA A 399 26.14 5.74 -22.15
C ALA A 399 25.64 5.05 -20.85
N PRO A 400 25.69 3.71 -20.75
CA PRO A 400 25.24 3.01 -19.54
C PRO A 400 25.94 3.49 -18.26
N ALA A 401 27.19 3.94 -18.36
CA ALA A 401 27.96 4.50 -17.24
C ALA A 401 27.32 5.77 -16.66
N ASP A 402 26.64 6.57 -17.49
CA ASP A 402 25.99 7.81 -17.07
C ASP A 402 24.70 7.56 -16.28
N LEU A 403 24.17 6.33 -16.35
CA LEU A 403 22.92 5.92 -15.70
C LEU A 403 23.15 5.17 -14.39
N LEU A 404 24.40 4.88 -14.01
CA LEU A 404 24.69 4.16 -12.78
C LEU A 404 24.07 4.87 -11.55
N PRO A 405 23.47 4.12 -10.61
CA PRO A 405 23.47 2.66 -10.50
C PRO A 405 22.40 1.93 -11.34
N LEU A 406 21.55 2.66 -12.07
CA LEU A 406 20.58 2.04 -12.96
C LEU A 406 21.28 1.29 -14.09
N GLN A 407 20.63 0.22 -14.52
CA GLN A 407 21.03 -0.56 -15.68
C GLN A 407 20.05 -0.23 -16.81
N ILE A 408 20.58 0.00 -18.01
CA ILE A 408 19.77 0.22 -19.20
C ILE A 408 19.87 -0.99 -20.11
N VAL A 409 18.72 -1.39 -20.65
CA VAL A 409 18.61 -2.36 -21.72
C VAL A 409 18.95 -1.68 -23.03
N ASP A 410 20.14 -1.95 -23.55
CA ASP A 410 20.64 -1.39 -24.82
C ASP A 410 20.75 -2.44 -25.93
N ASP A 411 20.98 -3.71 -25.57
CA ASP A 411 21.01 -4.82 -26.51
C ASP A 411 19.59 -5.33 -26.83
N LEU A 412 18.96 -4.70 -27.82
CA LEU A 412 17.61 -5.08 -28.26
C LEU A 412 17.54 -6.47 -28.89
N GLU A 413 18.65 -6.97 -29.43
CA GLU A 413 18.69 -8.31 -30.02
C GLU A 413 18.69 -9.37 -28.91
N PHE A 414 19.43 -9.12 -27.82
CA PHE A 414 19.34 -9.95 -26.61
C PHE A 414 17.91 -9.99 -26.06
N ILE A 415 17.22 -8.84 -26.00
CA ILE A 415 15.80 -8.80 -25.58
C ILE A 415 14.92 -9.60 -26.53
N ARG A 416 15.05 -9.39 -27.84
CA ARG A 416 14.28 -10.12 -28.86
C ARG A 416 14.43 -11.63 -28.68
N ILE A 417 15.67 -12.12 -28.55
CA ILE A 417 15.98 -13.54 -28.33
C ILE A 417 15.37 -14.04 -27.02
N THR A 418 15.46 -13.25 -25.95
CA THR A 418 14.97 -13.62 -24.62
C THR A 418 13.45 -13.79 -24.58
N ILE A 419 12.71 -12.93 -25.28
CA ILE A 419 11.24 -12.91 -25.23
C ILE A 419 10.58 -13.72 -26.38
N ALA A 420 11.30 -14.02 -27.46
CA ALA A 420 10.80 -14.79 -28.61
C ALA A 420 10.24 -16.19 -28.30
N PRO A 421 10.68 -16.91 -27.23
CA PRO A 421 10.03 -18.17 -26.84
C PRO A 421 8.61 -17.99 -26.30
N TYR A 422 8.26 -16.80 -25.83
CA TYR A 422 6.98 -16.51 -25.16
C TYR A 422 6.02 -15.72 -26.04
N PHE A 423 6.54 -14.90 -26.96
CA PHE A 423 5.75 -13.98 -27.77
C PHE A 423 6.12 -14.06 -29.25
N ARG A 424 5.16 -13.72 -30.12
CA ARG A 424 5.47 -13.42 -31.51
C ARG A 424 6.10 -12.03 -31.59
N VAL A 425 7.37 -11.95 -31.98
CA VAL A 425 8.17 -10.71 -31.95
C VAL A 425 8.57 -10.27 -33.35
N GLU A 426 8.41 -8.99 -33.64
CA GLU A 426 8.96 -8.31 -34.82
C GLU A 426 9.89 -7.18 -34.39
N VAL A 427 10.94 -6.92 -35.17
CA VAL A 427 11.83 -5.78 -34.94
C VAL A 427 11.89 -4.92 -36.20
N THR A 428 11.66 -3.62 -36.02
CA THR A 428 11.71 -2.63 -37.09
C THR A 428 12.65 -1.50 -36.71
N GLU A 429 13.27 -0.87 -37.71
CA GLU A 429 14.09 0.32 -37.53
C GLU A 429 13.67 1.39 -38.54
N VAL A 430 13.36 2.59 -38.05
CA VAL A 430 12.93 3.74 -38.86
C VAL A 430 13.66 4.97 -38.33
N GLU A 431 14.44 5.64 -39.18
CA GLU A 431 15.18 6.87 -38.82
C GLU A 431 16.03 6.71 -37.53
N GLY A 432 16.65 5.53 -37.35
CA GLY A 432 17.46 5.19 -36.17
C GLY A 432 16.65 4.85 -34.91
N THR A 433 15.32 4.99 -34.94
CA THR A 433 14.42 4.52 -33.88
C THR A 433 14.15 3.03 -34.09
N ARG A 434 14.46 2.21 -33.10
CA ARG A 434 14.23 0.77 -33.14
C ARG A 434 13.00 0.42 -32.31
N THR A 435 12.18 -0.48 -32.82
CA THR A 435 10.97 -0.93 -32.13
C THR A 435 10.96 -2.45 -32.08
N VAL A 436 10.82 -3.00 -30.87
CA VAL A 436 10.53 -4.43 -30.64
C VAL A 436 9.03 -4.56 -30.41
N SER A 437 8.32 -5.16 -31.35
CA SER A 437 6.87 -5.32 -31.33
C SER A 437 6.48 -6.72 -30.89
N LEU A 438 5.62 -6.85 -29.87
CA LEU A 438 5.00 -8.10 -29.46
C LEU A 438 3.59 -8.15 -30.05
N LEU A 439 3.31 -9.17 -30.85
CA LEU A 439 2.04 -9.36 -31.56
C LEU A 439 1.07 -10.33 -30.86
N GLY A 440 1.40 -10.72 -29.62
CA GLY A 440 0.64 -11.66 -28.81
C GLY A 440 1.47 -12.86 -28.31
N PRO A 441 0.94 -13.62 -27.34
CA PRO A 441 1.60 -14.79 -26.76
C PRO A 441 1.65 -15.98 -27.73
N LEU A 442 2.64 -16.86 -27.55
CA LEU A 442 2.79 -18.11 -28.30
C LEU A 442 2.09 -19.29 -27.60
N GLY A 443 0.75 -19.25 -27.52
CA GLY A 443 -0.08 -20.39 -27.12
C GLY A 443 -0.16 -20.65 -25.61
#